data_AF-C1GYG9-F1
#
_entry.id   AF-C1GYG9-F1
#
_cell.length_a   1.000
_cell.length_b   1.000
_cell.length_c   1.000
_cell.angle_alpha   90.00
_cell.angle_beta   90.00
_cell.angle_gamma   90.00
#
_symmetry.space_group_name_H-M   'P 1'
#
loop_
_entity.id
_entity.type
_entity.pdbx_description
1 polymer ?
#
loop_
_entity_poly.entity_id
_entity_poly.type
_entity_poly.pdbx_seq_one_letter_code
_entity_poly.pdbx_strand_id
1 'polypeptide(L)'
;MHRLYSLTIDALINNAGIAGNIRLNDPVRGPIDGEFSTGMYTVNVLAPLLLTQAVAPYPPRDRSGRIVDFSNVSASLGSEGQSVYGGTKATIEAMTQQTWARELGDRATVNAVKPGPVIGTCSGSPGKIFGIECKTGRTMHLAA
;
A
#
# COMPACT_ATOMS: atom_id res chain seq x y z
N MET A 1 -34.71 -17.64 16.97
CA MET A 1 -33.52 -17.17 17.70
C MET A 1 -32.36 -17.07 16.72
N HIS A 2 -32.11 -15.90 16.13
CA HIS A 2 -30.88 -15.68 15.38
C HIS A 2 -29.76 -15.58 16.41
N ARG A 3 -28.86 -16.58 16.43
CA ARG A 3 -27.60 -16.47 17.16
C ARG A 3 -26.89 -15.28 16.53
N LEU A 4 -26.82 -14.15 17.23
CA LEU A 4 -26.06 -13.00 16.79
C LEU A 4 -24.61 -13.43 16.80
N TYR A 5 -24.11 -13.91 15.66
CA TYR A 5 -22.67 -14.05 15.48
C TYR A 5 -22.11 -12.64 15.57
N SER A 6 -21.27 -12.40 16.57
CA SER A 6 -20.40 -11.23 16.56
C SER A 6 -19.50 -11.37 15.35
N LEU A 7 -19.62 -10.45 14.39
CA LEU A 7 -18.72 -10.41 13.23
C LEU A 7 -17.28 -10.37 13.74
N THR A 8 -16.46 -11.29 13.25
CA THR A 8 -15.02 -11.31 13.49
C THR A 8 -14.34 -11.33 12.14
N ILE A 9 -13.36 -10.46 11.97
CA ILE A 9 -12.59 -10.33 10.73
C ILE A 9 -11.15 -10.70 11.06
N ASP A 10 -10.74 -11.90 10.66
CA ASP A 10 -9.40 -12.40 10.94
C ASP A 10 -8.32 -11.63 10.18
N ALA A 11 -8.65 -11.22 8.95
CA ALA A 11 -7.73 -10.49 8.10
C ALA A 11 -8.38 -9.43 7.20
N LEU A 12 -7.70 -8.30 7.04
CA LEU A 12 -7.95 -7.29 6.00
C LEU A 12 -6.72 -7.19 5.11
N ILE A 13 -6.92 -7.33 3.80
CA ILE A 13 -5.85 -7.20 2.81
C ILE A 13 -6.15 -6.01 1.89
N ASN A 14 -5.48 -4.89 2.12
CA ASN A 14 -5.58 -3.68 1.30
C ASN A 14 -4.68 -3.81 0.06
N ASN A 15 -5.11 -4.68 -0.87
CA ASN A 15 -4.38 -4.96 -2.11
C ASN A 15 -4.73 -4.00 -3.26
N ALA A 16 -5.95 -3.45 -3.26
CA ALA A 16 -6.41 -2.59 -4.35
C ALA A 16 -5.49 -1.36 -4.50
N GLY A 17 -5.10 -1.08 -5.73
CA GLY A 17 -4.28 0.07 -6.04
C GLY A 17 -4.24 0.37 -7.53
N ILE A 18 -4.04 1.64 -7.86
CA ILE A 18 -3.79 2.12 -9.21
C ILE A 18 -2.41 2.76 -9.29
N ALA A 19 -1.77 2.62 -10.44
CA ALA A 19 -0.47 3.22 -10.72
C ALA A 19 -0.58 4.15 -11.92
N GLY A 20 0.16 5.26 -11.86
CA GLY A 20 0.25 6.20 -12.96
C GLY A 20 1.58 6.95 -12.87
N ASN A 21 2.20 7.16 -14.03
CA ASN A 21 3.48 7.86 -14.13
C ASN A 21 3.29 9.11 -15.01
N ILE A 22 3.45 10.30 -14.47
CA ILE A 22 3.45 11.57 -15.20
C ILE A 22 4.58 12.43 -14.62
N ARG A 23 5.50 12.89 -15.48
CA ARG A 23 6.58 13.81 -15.04
C ARG A 23 5.98 15.17 -14.66
N LEU A 24 6.71 15.92 -13.84
CA LEU A 24 6.34 17.31 -13.57
C LEU A 24 6.36 18.08 -14.90
N ASN A 25 5.23 18.71 -15.25
CA ASN A 25 5.04 19.40 -16.53
C ASN A 25 5.43 18.52 -17.73
N ASP A 26 4.89 17.29 -17.78
CA ASP A 26 5.20 16.33 -18.83
C ASP A 26 4.92 16.93 -20.22
N PRO A 27 5.88 16.89 -21.16
CA PRO A 27 5.71 17.55 -22.46
C PRO A 27 4.68 16.85 -23.36
N VAL A 28 4.33 15.59 -23.08
CA VAL A 28 3.37 14.81 -23.88
C VAL A 28 2.03 14.68 -23.16
N ARG A 29 2.05 14.41 -21.85
CA ARG A 29 0.83 14.18 -21.05
C ARG A 29 0.30 15.44 -20.38
N GLY A 30 1.05 16.54 -20.41
CA GLY A 30 0.73 17.76 -19.70
C GLY A 30 1.16 17.73 -18.23
N PRO A 31 0.90 18.82 -17.49
CA PRO A 31 1.19 18.87 -16.06
C PRO A 31 0.36 17.84 -15.29
N ILE A 32 0.86 17.43 -14.11
CA ILE A 32 0.09 16.64 -13.17
C ILE A 32 -1.09 17.49 -12.70
N ASP A 33 -2.31 17.06 -13.03
CA ASP A 33 -3.53 17.72 -12.60
C ASP A 33 -4.06 17.17 -11.27
N GLY A 34 -5.05 17.87 -10.72
CA GLY A 34 -5.69 17.51 -9.46
C GLY A 34 -6.46 16.20 -9.55
N GLU A 35 -7.10 15.91 -10.69
CA GLU A 35 -7.93 14.71 -10.85
C GLU A 35 -7.08 13.43 -10.84
N PHE A 36 -5.96 13.43 -11.57
CA PHE A 36 -4.99 12.34 -11.57
C PHE A 36 -4.43 12.08 -10.16
N SER A 37 -4.09 13.15 -9.44
CA SER A 37 -3.59 13.05 -8.06
C SER A 37 -4.68 12.50 -7.13
N THR A 38 -5.85 13.14 -7.10
CA THR A 38 -6.97 12.75 -6.26
C THR A 38 -7.39 11.31 -6.52
N GLY A 39 -7.55 10.89 -7.77
CA GLY A 39 -7.92 9.51 -8.11
C GLY A 39 -6.94 8.48 -7.53
N MET A 40 -5.64 8.74 -7.63
CA MET A 40 -4.61 7.85 -7.07
C MET A 40 -4.63 7.83 -5.54
N TYR A 41 -4.73 8.99 -4.89
CA TYR A 41 -4.84 9.06 -3.44
C TYR A 41 -6.14 8.43 -2.91
N THR A 42 -7.25 8.57 -3.63
CA THR A 42 -8.53 7.97 -3.27
C THR A 42 -8.41 6.45 -3.20
N VAL A 43 -7.84 5.80 -4.22
CA VAL A 43 -7.73 4.34 -4.24
C VAL A 43 -6.58 3.85 -3.36
N ASN A 44 -5.40 4.46 -3.45
CA ASN A 44 -4.21 3.91 -2.80
C ASN A 44 -4.09 4.28 -1.32
N VAL A 45 -4.76 5.35 -0.86
CA VAL A 45 -4.60 5.88 0.50
C VAL A 45 -5.93 5.93 1.23
N LEU A 46 -6.92 6.63 0.68
CA LEU A 46 -8.20 6.83 1.35
C LEU A 46 -8.97 5.51 1.50
N ALA A 47 -9.03 4.67 0.47
CA ALA A 47 -9.75 3.40 0.56
C ALA A 47 -9.16 2.46 1.63
N PRO A 48 -7.83 2.21 1.71
CA PRO A 48 -7.23 1.48 2.82
C PRO A 48 -7.51 2.10 4.19
N LEU A 49 -7.47 3.43 4.31
CA LEU A 49 -7.83 4.11 5.55
C LEU A 49 -9.27 3.82 5.98
N LEU A 50 -10.24 3.99 5.08
CA LEU A 50 -11.65 3.77 5.37
C LEU A 50 -11.95 2.29 5.68
N LEU A 51 -11.32 1.36 4.97
CA LEU A 51 -11.46 -0.07 5.22
C LEU A 51 -10.85 -0.47 6.56
N THR A 52 -9.63 -0.01 6.86
CA THR A 52 -8.98 -0.25 8.15
C THR A 52 -9.80 0.33 9.30
N GLN A 53 -10.34 1.54 9.15
CA GLN A 53 -11.25 2.14 10.13
C GLN A 53 -12.51 1.29 10.34
N ALA A 54 -13.11 0.80 9.26
CA ALA A 54 -14.30 -0.05 9.35
C ALA A 54 -14.01 -1.40 10.00
N VAL A 55 -12.83 -1.98 9.77
CA VAL A 55 -12.42 -3.28 10.32
C VAL A 55 -11.97 -3.18 11.77
N ALA A 56 -11.42 -2.05 12.22
CA ALA A 56 -10.80 -1.86 13.54
C ALA A 56 -11.57 -2.45 14.74
N PRO A 57 -12.92 -2.44 14.82
CA PRO A 57 -13.66 -3.02 15.94
C PRO A 57 -13.75 -4.55 15.93
N TYR A 58 -13.53 -5.20 14.78
CA TYR A 58 -13.84 -6.59 14.51
C TYR A 58 -12.66 -7.60 14.49
N PRO A 59 -11.37 -7.26 14.74
CA PRO A 59 -10.35 -8.30 14.79
C PRO A 59 -10.54 -9.24 15.99
N PRO A 60 -9.99 -10.46 15.93
CA PRO A 60 -9.95 -11.38 17.06
C PRO A 60 -9.37 -10.77 18.35
N ARG A 61 -9.77 -11.31 19.50
CA ARG A 61 -9.30 -10.86 20.84
C ARG A 61 -7.98 -11.46 21.29
N ASP A 62 -7.52 -12.50 20.61
CA ASP A 62 -6.32 -13.26 20.91
C ASP A 62 -5.08 -12.77 20.15
N ARG A 63 -5.13 -11.56 19.57
CA ARG A 63 -4.06 -10.96 18.75
C ARG A 63 -3.79 -11.69 17.43
N SER A 64 -4.70 -12.55 16.98
CA SER A 64 -4.57 -13.26 15.69
C SER A 64 -4.98 -12.42 14.47
N GLY A 65 -5.54 -11.22 14.67
CA GLY A 65 -5.92 -10.32 13.57
C GLY A 65 -4.74 -9.91 12.69
N ARG A 66 -4.97 -9.76 11.38
CA ARG A 66 -3.94 -9.37 10.41
C ARG A 66 -4.44 -8.25 9.50
N ILE A 67 -3.69 -7.18 9.39
CA ILE A 67 -3.90 -6.18 8.35
C ILE A 67 -2.65 -6.13 7.49
N VAL A 68 -2.84 -6.28 6.17
CA VAL A 68 -1.74 -6.30 5.21
C VAL A 68 -1.98 -5.25 4.14
N ASP A 69 -1.08 -4.29 4.07
CA ASP A 69 -1.11 -3.19 3.10
C ASP A 69 -0.09 -3.41 1.98
N PHE A 70 -0.48 -3.09 0.74
CA PHE A 70 0.40 -3.21 -0.42
C PHE A 70 1.10 -1.88 -0.73
N SER A 71 2.38 -1.79 -0.34
CA SER A 71 3.28 -0.73 -0.76
C SER A 71 4.03 -1.12 -2.06
N ASN A 72 5.09 -0.40 -2.41
CA ASN A 72 5.93 -0.63 -3.59
C ASN A 72 7.35 -0.12 -3.32
N VAL A 73 8.34 -0.68 -4.02
CA VAL A 73 9.73 -0.19 -3.98
C VAL A 73 9.86 1.30 -4.39
N SER A 74 8.94 1.80 -5.23
CA SER A 74 8.87 3.21 -5.63
C SER A 74 8.66 4.18 -4.46
N ALA A 75 8.10 3.71 -3.33
CA ALA A 75 7.95 4.50 -2.11
C ALA A 75 9.30 4.91 -1.50
N SER A 76 10.37 4.12 -1.73
CA SER A 76 11.68 4.35 -1.12
C SER A 76 12.79 4.66 -2.12
N LEU A 77 12.78 4.06 -3.33
CA LEU A 77 13.84 4.27 -4.32
C LEU A 77 13.61 5.48 -5.22
N GLY A 78 12.37 5.98 -5.30
CA GLY A 78 12.00 7.04 -6.23
C GLY A 78 12.11 6.60 -7.70
N SER A 79 11.30 7.21 -8.56
CA SER A 79 11.37 7.00 -10.01
C SER A 79 10.79 8.21 -10.71
N GLU A 80 11.33 8.52 -11.88
CA GLU A 80 10.83 9.63 -12.68
C GLU A 80 9.34 9.47 -13.01
N GLY A 81 8.59 10.56 -12.82
CA GLY A 81 7.15 10.59 -13.07
C GLY A 81 6.29 9.89 -12.02
N GLN A 82 6.88 9.33 -10.96
CA GLN A 82 6.13 8.63 -9.90
C GLN A 82 5.86 9.51 -8.68
N SER A 83 5.85 10.84 -8.80
CA SER A 83 5.62 11.75 -7.67
C SER A 83 4.33 11.41 -6.91
N VAL A 84 3.22 11.21 -7.64
CA VAL A 84 1.93 10.83 -7.04
C VAL A 84 1.96 9.37 -6.59
N TYR A 85 2.27 8.43 -7.49
CA TYR A 85 2.23 7.01 -7.16
C TYR A 85 3.17 6.63 -6.00
N GLY A 86 4.44 7.02 -6.07
CA GLY A 86 5.42 6.85 -5.00
C GLY A 86 4.98 7.53 -3.71
N GLY A 87 4.43 8.74 -3.79
CA GLY A 87 3.84 9.45 -2.66
C GLY A 87 2.73 8.66 -1.97
N THR A 88 1.75 8.13 -2.72
CA THR A 88 0.66 7.32 -2.15
C THR A 88 1.16 6.07 -1.45
N LYS A 89 2.17 5.39 -2.02
CA LYS A 89 2.76 4.18 -1.44
C LYS A 89 3.58 4.50 -0.18
N ALA A 90 4.30 5.61 -0.16
CA ALA A 90 4.95 6.11 1.05
C ALA A 90 3.95 6.49 2.16
N THR A 91 2.80 7.07 1.81
CA THR A 91 1.73 7.36 2.78
C THR A 91 1.18 6.09 3.42
N ILE A 92 0.94 5.03 2.63
CA ILE A 92 0.54 3.72 3.17
C ILE A 92 1.58 3.18 4.16
N GLU A 93 2.87 3.24 3.83
CA GLU A 93 3.94 2.80 4.74
C GLU A 93 3.91 3.58 6.05
N ALA A 94 3.76 4.90 5.97
CA ALA A 94 3.67 5.75 7.16
C ALA A 94 2.45 5.38 8.02
N MET A 95 1.25 5.28 7.43
CA MET A 95 0.04 4.89 8.16
C MET A 95 0.20 3.51 8.81
N THR A 96 0.75 2.54 8.07
CA THR A 96 0.99 1.18 8.56
C THR A 96 1.92 1.16 9.77
N GLN A 97 3.14 1.70 9.60
CA GLN A 97 4.22 1.53 10.58
C GLN A 97 4.15 2.53 11.74
N GLN A 98 3.65 3.73 11.49
CA GLN A 98 3.66 4.80 12.49
C GLN A 98 2.34 4.89 13.26
N THR A 99 1.23 4.47 12.65
CA THR A 99 -0.12 4.69 13.21
C THR A 99 -0.83 3.36 13.50
N TRP A 100 -1.21 2.61 12.47
CA TRP A 100 -2.10 1.46 12.60
C TRP A 100 -1.48 0.30 13.39
N ALA A 101 -0.18 0.03 13.22
CA ALA A 101 0.51 -0.99 14.02
C ALA A 101 0.46 -0.69 15.53
N ARG A 102 0.40 0.60 15.92
CA ARG A 102 0.30 1.03 17.32
C ARG A 102 -1.13 1.03 17.81
N GLU A 103 -2.06 1.51 16.99
CA GLU A 103 -3.48 1.62 17.34
C GLU A 103 -4.17 0.25 17.44
N LEU A 104 -3.73 -0.73 16.64
CA LEU A 104 -4.36 -2.05 16.54
C LEU A 104 -3.52 -3.17 17.16
N GLY A 105 -2.35 -2.85 17.74
CA GLY A 105 -1.38 -3.83 18.23
C GLY A 105 -1.86 -4.76 19.36
N ASP A 106 -2.93 -4.38 20.05
CA ASP A 106 -3.61 -5.17 21.08
C ASP A 106 -4.53 -6.25 20.50
N ARG A 107 -4.85 -6.20 19.20
CA ARG A 107 -5.78 -7.12 18.53
C ARG A 107 -5.25 -7.72 17.22
N ALA A 108 -4.35 -7.02 16.55
CA ALA A 108 -3.85 -7.39 15.24
C ALA A 108 -2.40 -6.97 15.05
N THR A 109 -1.73 -7.60 14.08
CA THR A 109 -0.50 -7.05 13.50
C THR A 109 -0.85 -6.33 12.20
N VAL A 110 -0.22 -5.18 11.96
CA VAL A 110 -0.39 -4.40 10.73
C VAL A 110 0.96 -4.34 10.03
N ASN A 111 1.02 -4.84 8.80
CA ASN A 111 2.26 -4.95 8.04
C ASN A 111 2.08 -4.48 6.60
N ALA A 112 3.12 -3.86 6.04
CA ALA A 112 3.15 -3.50 4.64
C ALA A 112 4.05 -4.46 3.87
N VAL A 113 3.53 -5.05 2.79
CA VAL A 113 4.35 -5.79 1.82
C VAL A 113 4.83 -4.85 0.73
N LYS A 114 6.05 -5.06 0.25
CA LYS A 114 6.68 -4.26 -0.81
C LYS A 114 7.04 -5.14 -2.01
N PRO A 115 6.07 -5.47 -2.88
CA PRO A 115 6.36 -6.24 -4.08
C PRO A 115 7.36 -5.49 -4.96
N GLY A 116 8.44 -6.19 -5.30
CA GLY A 116 9.33 -5.76 -6.36
C GLY A 116 8.74 -6.07 -7.73
N PRO A 117 9.36 -5.58 -8.82
CA PRO A 117 9.03 -6.00 -10.16
C PRO A 117 9.20 -7.52 -10.27
N VAL A 118 8.15 -8.21 -10.70
CA VAL A 118 8.20 -9.64 -10.98
C VAL A 118 8.39 -9.82 -12.48
N ILE A 119 9.30 -10.72 -12.86
CA ILE A 119 9.49 -11.13 -14.25
C ILE A 119 8.19 -11.78 -14.71
N GLY A 120 7.50 -11.11 -15.63
CA GLY A 120 6.19 -11.51 -16.13
C GLY A 120 5.74 -10.59 -17.26
N THR A 121 4.58 -10.88 -17.83
CA THR A 121 4.01 -10.14 -18.98
C THR A 121 3.89 -8.64 -18.72
N CYS A 122 3.54 -8.24 -17.48
CA CYS A 122 3.43 -6.84 -17.08
C CYS A 122 4.77 -6.07 -17.06
N SER A 123 5.91 -6.77 -16.94
CA SER A 123 7.22 -6.12 -16.90
C SER A 123 7.74 -5.70 -18.28
N GLY A 124 6.97 -5.95 -19.36
CA GLY A 124 7.27 -5.42 -20.69
C GLY A 124 8.68 -5.73 -21.14
N SER A 125 8.93 -7.00 -21.49
CA SER A 125 10.16 -7.56 -22.07
C SER A 125 11.16 -8.15 -21.06
N PRO A 126 11.64 -9.40 -21.28
CA PRO A 126 12.72 -9.97 -20.50
C PRO A 126 14.00 -9.16 -20.75
N GLY A 127 14.53 -8.50 -19.71
CA GLY A 127 15.87 -7.89 -19.75
C GLY A 127 15.99 -6.42 -19.36
N LYS A 128 14.89 -5.66 -19.23
CA LYS A 128 14.94 -4.29 -18.69
C LYS A 128 13.92 -4.11 -17.56
N ILE A 129 14.29 -4.53 -16.36
CA ILE A 129 13.52 -4.21 -15.16
C ILE A 129 13.85 -2.77 -14.76
N PHE A 130 13.11 -1.80 -15.32
CA PHE A 130 13.02 -0.39 -14.89
C PHE A 130 14.30 0.41 -14.57
N GLY A 131 15.51 -0.09 -14.85
CA GLY A 131 16.75 0.49 -14.31
C GLY A 131 16.81 0.50 -12.77
N ILE A 132 15.82 -0.12 -12.10
CA ILE A 132 15.77 -0.22 -10.64
C ILE A 132 16.53 -1.49 -10.30
N GLU A 133 17.81 -1.32 -9.99
CA GLU A 133 18.59 -2.34 -9.32
C GLU A 133 17.84 -2.74 -8.04
N CYS A 134 17.30 -3.95 -8.02
CA CYS A 134 16.72 -4.53 -6.82
C CYS A 134 17.86 -4.71 -5.80
N LYS A 135 18.15 -3.65 -5.03
CA LYS A 135 19.06 -3.76 -3.89
C LYS A 135 18.36 -4.60 -2.84
N THR A 136 18.63 -5.89 -2.85
CA THR A 136 18.14 -6.97 -1.97
C THR A 136 18.52 -6.80 -0.49
N GLY A 137 18.77 -5.58 0.00
CA GLY A 137 19.55 -5.34 1.22
C GLY A 137 18.86 -4.62 2.38
N ARG A 138 17.57 -4.27 2.33
CA ARG A 138 16.87 -3.69 3.50
C ARG A 138 15.62 -4.48 3.84
N THR A 139 15.88 -5.52 4.62
CA THR A 139 15.05 -6.13 5.67
C THR A 139 13.63 -5.59 5.74
N MET A 140 12.65 -6.49 5.58
CA MET A 140 11.30 -6.27 6.06
C MET A 140 11.38 -5.66 7.47
N HIS A 141 11.08 -4.38 7.61
CA HIS A 141 10.73 -3.82 8.91
C HIS A 141 9.39 -4.43 9.25
N LEU A 142 9.43 -5.66 9.76
CA LEU A 142 8.38 -6.19 10.60
C LEU A 142 8.41 -5.29 11.83
N ALA A 143 7.54 -4.28 11.86
CA ALA A 143 7.26 -3.56 13.08
C ALA A 143 6.50 -4.54 13.99
N ALA A 144 7.26 -5.33 14.74
CA ALA A 144 6.75 -6.09 15.88
C ALA A 144 6.88 -5.23 17.13
#